data_AF-A0A672L8E3-F1
#
_entry.id   AF-A0A672L8E3-F1
#
_cell.length_a   1.000
_cell.length_b   1.000
_cell.length_c   1.000
_cell.angle_alpha   90.00
_cell.angle_beta   90.00
_cell.angle_gamma   90.00
#
_symmetry.space_group_name_H-M   'P 1'
#
loop_
_entity.id
_entity.type
_entity.pdbx_description
1 polymer ?
#
loop_
_entity_poly.entity_id
_entity_poly.type
_entity_poly.pdbx_seq_one_letter_code
_entity_poly.pdbx_strand_id
1 'polypeptide(L)'
;MSETMKKFTPRDKGIKLVSKPNDFDKYDDEPDVLRAVLSCGHITDPETLTNCCQTQLDRGQTEFKCPVCEETWPYDEVRKLAKLTLDEKSSFEEKLGTNTVKNLVDFRVVSTFLPCRSNKH
;
A
#
# COMPACT_ATOMS: atom_id res chain seq x y z
N MET A 1 -24.09 3.42 1.35
CA MET A 1 -23.02 3.83 0.43
C MET A 1 -22.84 2.68 -0.55
N SER A 2 -23.15 2.88 -1.82
CA SER A 2 -23.10 1.81 -2.83
C SER A 2 -21.63 1.50 -3.13
N GLU A 3 -21.11 0.41 -2.59
CA GLU A 3 -19.76 -0.09 -2.88
C GLU A 3 -19.72 -0.48 -4.35
N THR A 4 -19.25 0.43 -5.19
CA THR A 4 -18.98 0.15 -6.59
C THR A 4 -17.69 -0.64 -6.63
N MET A 5 -17.82 -1.97 -6.59
CA MET A 5 -16.70 -2.91 -6.62
C MET A 5 -15.72 -2.53 -7.75
N LYS A 6 -14.48 -2.22 -7.39
CA LYS A 6 -13.46 -1.79 -8.36
C LYS A 6 -13.04 -2.99 -9.20
N LYS A 7 -13.47 -3.01 -10.47
CA LYS A 7 -13.12 -4.08 -11.41
C LYS A 7 -12.20 -3.58 -12.52
N PHE A 8 -11.28 -4.45 -12.95
CA PHE A 8 -10.52 -4.21 -14.17
C PHE A 8 -11.38 -4.50 -15.40
N THR A 9 -11.10 -3.76 -16.46
CA THR A 9 -11.70 -3.92 -17.76
C THR A 9 -10.59 -4.12 -18.79
N PRO A 10 -10.86 -4.79 -19.93
CA PRO A 10 -9.87 -4.92 -21.01
C PRO A 10 -9.37 -3.57 -21.56
N ARG A 11 -10.01 -2.45 -21.20
CA ARG A 11 -9.62 -1.09 -21.60
C ARG A 11 -8.52 -0.50 -20.72
N ASP A 12 -8.23 -1.11 -19.56
CA ASP A 12 -7.17 -0.66 -18.65
C ASP A 12 -5.79 -0.97 -19.26
N LYS A 13 -5.27 -0.01 -20.04
CA LYS A 13 -4.00 -0.17 -20.79
C LYS A 13 -2.77 -0.07 -19.87
N GLY A 14 -1.76 -0.89 -20.18
CA GLY A 14 -0.47 -0.86 -19.48
C GLY A 14 -0.52 -1.46 -18.08
N ILE A 15 -1.46 -2.37 -17.83
CA ILE A 15 -1.53 -3.24 -16.65
C ILE A 15 -1.48 -4.68 -17.16
N LYS A 16 -0.70 -5.54 -16.51
CA LYS A 16 -0.70 -6.97 -16.80
C LYS A 16 -1.91 -7.59 -16.12
N LEU A 17 -2.98 -7.83 -16.89
CA LEU A 17 -4.21 -8.43 -16.39
C LEU A 17 -4.19 -9.95 -16.60
N VAL A 18 -4.66 -10.71 -15.60
CA VAL A 18 -4.80 -12.16 -15.63
C VAL A 18 -6.16 -12.56 -15.06
N SER A 19 -6.70 -13.70 -15.52
CA SER A 19 -7.90 -14.34 -14.96
C SER A 19 -7.57 -15.38 -13.88
N LYS A 20 -6.33 -15.39 -13.38
CA LYS A 20 -5.89 -16.28 -12.30
C LYS A 20 -6.43 -15.80 -10.95
N PRO A 21 -6.69 -16.70 -9.98
CA PRO A 21 -7.18 -16.34 -8.65
C PRO A 21 -6.23 -15.37 -7.93
N ASN A 22 -6.79 -14.61 -6.99
CA ASN A 22 -6.05 -13.67 -6.15
C ASN A 22 -5.10 -14.43 -5.21
N ASP A 23 -3.83 -14.02 -5.11
CA ASP A 23 -2.88 -14.64 -4.17
C ASP A 23 -3.15 -14.26 -2.71
N PHE A 24 -3.95 -13.22 -2.47
CA PHE A 24 -4.31 -12.68 -1.17
C PHE A 24 -5.68 -13.17 -0.66
N ASP A 25 -6.57 -13.62 -1.55
CA ASP A 25 -7.91 -14.12 -1.19
C ASP A 25 -8.12 -15.56 -1.69
N LYS A 26 -8.15 -16.50 -0.74
CA LYS A 26 -8.35 -17.94 -0.97
C LYS A 26 -9.79 -18.32 -1.36
N TYR A 27 -10.74 -17.39 -1.29
CA TYR A 27 -12.15 -17.62 -1.64
C TYR A 27 -12.53 -17.03 -2.99
N ASP A 28 -11.56 -16.47 -3.71
CA ASP A 28 -11.79 -15.77 -4.97
C ASP A 28 -11.71 -16.72 -6.17
N ASP A 29 -12.77 -17.52 -6.33
CA ASP A 29 -12.92 -18.51 -7.41
C ASP A 29 -13.61 -17.96 -8.67
N GLU A 30 -13.86 -16.64 -8.77
CA GLU A 30 -14.55 -16.08 -9.94
C GLU A 30 -13.61 -16.10 -11.18
N PRO A 31 -13.91 -16.92 -12.21
CA PRO A 31 -12.99 -17.14 -13.33
C PRO A 31 -13.00 -15.99 -14.35
N ASP A 32 -14.07 -15.19 -14.37
CA ASP A 32 -14.28 -14.09 -15.33
C ASP A 32 -13.79 -12.73 -14.80
N VAL A 33 -13.23 -12.69 -13.58
CA VAL A 33 -12.71 -11.46 -12.99
C VAL A 33 -11.26 -11.23 -13.44
N LEU A 34 -11.03 -10.10 -14.11
CA LEU A 34 -9.68 -9.65 -14.43
C LEU A 34 -9.02 -9.11 -13.16
N ARG A 35 -7.81 -9.58 -12.88
CA ARG A 35 -6.96 -9.17 -11.76
C ARG A 35 -5.63 -8.64 -12.29
N ALA A 36 -4.94 -7.80 -11.52
CA ALA A 36 -3.64 -7.27 -11.92
C ALA A 36 -2.50 -8.07 -11.32
N VAL A 37 -1.44 -8.21 -12.11
CA VAL A 37 -0.14 -8.73 -11.65
C VAL A 37 0.72 -7.54 -11.21
N LEU A 38 1.14 -7.57 -9.96
CA LEU A 38 2.09 -6.62 -9.36
C LEU A 38 3.52 -6.87 -9.86
N SER A 39 4.41 -5.91 -9.66
CA SER A 39 5.84 -5.98 -9.96
C SER A 39 6.54 -7.15 -9.27
N CYS A 40 6.10 -7.52 -8.06
CA CYS A 40 6.58 -8.69 -7.34
C CYS A 40 6.04 -10.03 -7.87
N GLY A 41 5.19 -10.02 -8.90
CA GLY A 41 4.63 -11.20 -9.54
C GLY A 41 3.34 -11.74 -8.92
N HIS A 42 2.92 -11.20 -7.76
CA HIS A 42 1.66 -11.57 -7.11
C HIS A 42 0.45 -10.94 -7.80
N ILE A 43 -0.66 -11.65 -7.76
CA ILE A 43 -1.92 -11.29 -8.39
C ILE A 43 -2.87 -10.74 -7.32
N THR A 44 -3.48 -9.59 -7.61
CA THR A 44 -4.47 -8.95 -6.73
C THR A 44 -5.60 -8.33 -7.53
N ASP A 45 -6.78 -8.26 -6.93
CA ASP A 45 -7.81 -7.33 -7.37
C ASP A 45 -7.53 -5.90 -6.83
N PRO A 46 -8.13 -4.86 -7.44
CA PRO A 46 -7.91 -3.47 -7.03
C PRO A 46 -8.35 -3.16 -5.59
N GLU A 47 -9.40 -3.82 -5.12
CA GLU A 47 -10.02 -3.55 -3.82
C GLU A 47 -9.14 -4.12 -2.70
N THR A 48 -8.72 -5.38 -2.83
CA THR A 48 -7.76 -6.02 -1.92
C THR A 48 -6.44 -5.23 -1.85
N LEU A 49 -5.95 -4.74 -2.99
CA LEU A 49 -4.75 -3.90 -3.00
C LEU A 49 -4.97 -2.57 -2.26
N THR A 50 -6.12 -1.92 -2.48
CA THR A 50 -6.49 -0.68 -1.77
C THR A 50 -6.49 -0.91 -0.27
N ASN A 51 -7.19 -1.96 0.20
CA ASN A 51 -7.32 -2.30 1.62
C ASN A 51 -5.98 -2.68 2.26
N CYS A 52 -5.15 -3.43 1.54
CA CYS A 52 -3.81 -3.79 1.98
C CYS A 52 -2.95 -2.54 2.21
N CYS A 53 -2.90 -1.64 1.22
CA CYS A 53 -2.14 -0.39 1.30
C CYS A 53 -2.67 0.54 2.40
N GLN A 54 -3.99 0.64 2.57
CA GLN A 54 -4.61 1.43 3.63
C GLN A 54 -4.21 0.91 5.02
N THR A 55 -4.24 -0.41 5.22
CA THR A 55 -3.81 -1.06 6.47
C THR A 55 -2.33 -0.78 6.78
N GLN A 56 -1.47 -0.75 5.76
CA GLN A 56 -0.05 -0.41 5.94
C GLN A 56 0.13 1.04 6.41
N LEU A 57 -0.61 1.98 5.80
CA LEU A 57 -0.58 3.39 6.20
C LEU A 57 -1.11 3.59 7.63
N ASP A 58 -2.16 2.87 8.02
CA ASP A 58 -2.71 2.93 9.39
C ASP A 58 -1.72 2.38 10.43
N ARG A 59 -0.83 1.48 10.04
CA ARG A 59 0.29 0.98 10.87
C ARG A 59 1.48 1.94 10.94
N GLY A 60 1.41 3.10 10.30
CA GLY A 60 2.51 4.08 10.31
C GLY A 60 3.56 3.86 9.22
N GLN A 61 3.33 2.96 8.26
CA GLN A 61 4.29 2.71 7.18
C GLN A 61 4.34 3.89 6.21
N THR A 62 5.52 4.16 5.66
CA THR A 62 5.77 5.18 4.62
C THR A 62 6.06 4.57 3.25
N GLU A 63 6.18 3.26 3.18
CA GLU A 63 6.43 2.49 1.96
C GLU A 63 5.38 1.39 1.85
N PHE A 64 4.97 1.07 0.63
CA PHE A 64 4.05 -0.05 0.39
C PHE A 64 4.85 -1.30 0.09
N LYS A 65 4.50 -2.41 0.76
CA LYS A 65 5.18 -3.69 0.58
C LYS A 65 4.20 -4.81 0.34
N CYS A 66 4.66 -5.83 -0.37
CA CYS A 66 3.92 -7.08 -0.50
C CYS A 66 3.84 -7.81 0.84
N PRO A 67 2.66 -8.22 1.32
CA PRO A 67 2.56 -8.96 2.58
C PRO A 67 3.08 -10.40 2.48
N VAL A 68 3.32 -10.91 1.27
CA VAL A 68 3.80 -12.29 1.03
C VAL A 68 5.32 -12.33 0.84
N CYS A 69 5.88 -11.43 0.03
CA CYS A 69 7.30 -11.44 -0.31
C CYS A 69 8.07 -10.21 0.19
N GLU A 70 7.41 -9.28 0.88
CA GLU A 70 8.00 -8.06 1.47
C GLU A 70 8.66 -7.09 0.47
N GLU A 71 8.54 -7.36 -0.83
CA GLU A 71 9.03 -6.49 -1.90
C GLU A 71 8.32 -5.13 -1.89
N THR A 72 9.08 -4.06 -2.09
CA THR A 72 8.56 -2.69 -2.07
C THR A 72 7.87 -2.35 -3.39
N TRP A 73 6.67 -1.79 -3.29
CA TRP A 73 5.88 -1.31 -4.42
C TRP A 73 5.99 0.21 -4.57
N PRO A 74 6.29 0.72 -5.78
CA PRO A 74 6.22 2.14 -6.04
C PRO A 74 4.78 2.65 -5.98
N TYR A 75 4.58 3.84 -5.39
CA TYR A 75 3.24 4.43 -5.25
C TYR A 75 2.54 4.65 -6.61
N ASP A 76 3.30 4.88 -7.69
CA ASP A 76 2.74 5.00 -9.06
C ASP A 76 2.09 3.71 -9.55
N GLU A 77 2.67 2.57 -9.18
CA GLU A 77 2.09 1.26 -9.47
C GLU A 77 0.84 1.05 -8.63
N VAL A 78 0.92 1.30 -7.32
CA VAL A 78 -0.19 1.14 -6.38
C VAL A 78 -1.40 1.97 -6.83
N ARG A 79 -1.22 3.26 -7.11
CA ARG A 79 -2.34 4.14 -7.53
C ARG A 79 -3.03 3.66 -8.80
N LYS A 80 -2.28 3.04 -9.71
CA LYS A 80 -2.77 2.58 -11.01
C LYS A 80 -3.50 1.25 -10.89
N LEU A 81 -2.90 0.30 -10.17
CA LEU A 81 -3.46 -1.04 -9.99
C LEU A 81 -4.64 -1.03 -9.02
N ALA A 82 -4.59 -0.25 -7.95
CA ALA A 82 -5.69 -0.14 -6.99
C ALA A 82 -6.86 0.73 -7.50
N LYS A 83 -6.75 1.27 -8.72
CA LYS A 83 -7.72 2.20 -9.34
C LYS A 83 -8.17 3.28 -8.37
N LEU A 84 -7.21 3.89 -7.64
CA LEU A 84 -7.52 4.85 -6.59
C LEU A 84 -8.25 6.06 -7.16
N THR A 85 -9.34 6.46 -6.50
CA THR A 85 -10.04 7.72 -6.77
C THR A 85 -9.20 8.91 -6.31
N LEU A 86 -9.63 10.12 -6.66
CA LEU A 86 -8.93 11.33 -6.21
C LEU A 86 -8.97 11.46 -4.67
N ASP A 87 -10.12 11.19 -4.07
CA ASP A 87 -10.29 11.19 -2.61
C ASP A 87 -9.38 10.17 -1.93
N GLU A 88 -9.29 8.94 -2.47
CA GLU A 88 -8.42 7.90 -1.92
C GLU A 88 -6.95 8.27 -2.04
N LYS A 89 -6.52 8.83 -3.18
CA LYS A 89 -5.15 9.32 -3.35
C LYS A 89 -4.81 10.41 -2.35
N SER A 90 -5.72 11.36 -2.16
CA SER A 90 -5.54 12.44 -1.19
C SER A 90 -5.39 11.90 0.24
N SER A 91 -6.22 10.91 0.62
CA SER A 91 -6.11 10.25 1.92
C SER A 91 -4.78 9.50 2.08
N PHE A 92 -4.32 8.83 1.03
CA PHE A 92 -3.06 8.10 1.06
C PHE A 92 -1.86 9.06 1.23
N GLU A 93 -1.84 10.15 0.48
CA GLU A 93 -0.80 11.18 0.53
C GLU A 93 -0.75 11.88 1.90
N GLU A 94 -1.91 12.20 2.48
CA GLU A 94 -2.00 12.78 3.82
C GLU A 94 -1.42 11.82 4.89
N LYS A 95 -1.79 10.54 4.84
CA LYS A 95 -1.28 9.52 5.76
C LYS A 95 0.23 9.32 5.60
N LEU A 96 0.73 9.26 4.36
CA LEU A 96 2.17 9.17 4.08
C LEU A 96 2.92 10.36 4.67
N GLY A 97 2.41 11.58 4.48
CA GLY A 97 2.99 12.80 5.06
C GLY A 97 3.01 12.74 6.59
N THR A 98 1.88 12.39 7.19
CA THR A 98 1.72 12.26 8.64
C THR A 98 2.68 11.23 9.23
N ASN A 99 2.79 10.05 8.60
CA ASN A 99 3.69 8.98 9.03
C ASN A 99 5.17 9.40 8.91
N THR A 100 5.51 10.10 7.83
CA THR A 100 6.87 10.65 7.63
C THR A 100 7.24 11.63 8.72
N VAL A 101 6.32 12.56 9.06
CA VAL A 101 6.54 13.54 10.14
C VAL A 101 6.68 12.84 11.49
N LYS A 102 5.81 11.87 11.81
CA LYS A 102 5.90 11.09 13.06
C LYS A 102 7.25 10.40 13.19
N ASN A 103 7.66 9.65 12.17
CA ASN A 103 8.95 8.95 12.15
C ASN A 103 10.14 9.90 12.33
N LEU A 104 10.09 11.11 11.74
CA LEU A 104 11.12 12.12 11.93
C LEU A 104 11.14 12.70 13.35
N VAL A 105 9.97 12.94 13.95
CA VAL A 105 9.85 13.45 15.31
C VAL A 105 10.35 12.42 16.32
N ASP A 106 9.98 11.16 16.17
CA ASP A 106 10.48 10.06 17.01
C ASP A 106 12.01 9.96 16.98
N PHE A 107 12.63 10.12 15.80
CA PHE A 107 14.09 10.15 15.68
C PHE A 107 14.74 11.31 16.47
N ARG A 108 14.11 12.49 16.44
CA ARG A 108 14.62 13.69 17.15
C ARG A 108 14.47 13.54 18.66
N VAL A 109 13.38 12.97 19.15
CA VAL A 109 13.18 12.72 20.59
C VAL A 109 14.28 11.78 21.10
N VAL A 110 14.54 10.67 20.42
CA VAL A 110 15.60 9.72 20.81
C VAL A 110 16.98 10.40 20.85
N SER A 111 17.29 11.28 19.90
CA SER A 111 18.59 12.00 19.87
C SER A 111 18.74 13.04 20.98
N THR A 112 17.64 13.62 21.47
CA THR A 112 17.68 14.60 22.60
C THR A 112 17.80 13.95 23.98
N PHE A 113 17.60 12.64 24.09
CA PHE A 113 17.76 11.86 25.33
C PHE A 113 19.13 11.17 25.44
N LEU A 114 20.18 11.71 24.85
CA LEU A 114 21.55 11.39 25.29
C LEU A 114 21.81 12.13 26.61
N PRO A 115 21.82 11.45 27.78
CA PRO A 115 22.23 12.12 29.00
C PRO A 115 23.69 12.54 28.82
N CYS A 116 23.95 13.84 28.91
CA CYS A 116 25.30 14.37 29.13
C CYS A 116 25.87 13.68 30.37
N ARG A 117 26.67 12.64 30.15
CA ARG A 117 27.41 11.95 31.20
C ARG A 117 28.58 12.86 31.58
N SER A 118 28.28 13.85 32.41
CA SER A 118 29.28 14.67 33.11
C SER A 118 30.09 13.77 34.03
N ASN A 119 31.14 13.13 33.51
CA ASN A 119 32.17 12.55 34.35
C ASN A 119 33.03 13.70 34.88
N LYS A 120 32.64 14.22 36.05
CA LYS A 120 33.57 14.86 36.96
C LYS A 120 34.21 13.73 37.76
N HIS A 121 35.51 13.52 37.60
CA HIS A 121 36.49 13.29 38.66
C HIS A 121 37.88 13.16 38.06
#